data_AF-A0A954GSX3-F1
#
_entry.id   AF-A0A954GSX3-F1
#
_cell.length_a   1.000
_cell.length_b   1.000
_cell.length_c   1.000
_cell.angle_alpha   90.00
_cell.angle_beta   90.00
_cell.angle_gamma   90.00
#
_symmetry.space_group_name_H-M   'P 1'
#
loop_
_entity.id
_entity.type
_entity.pdbx_description
1 polymer ?
#
loop_
_entity_poly.entity_id
_entity_poly.type
_entity_poly.pdbx_seq_one_letter_code
_entity_poly.pdbx_strand_id
1 'polypeptide(L)'
;MLLSLVVAGGLAWGGFIAARQIKEKRSREFLQQAIQTHLQDQSPVSEHIGAIEALELDEEATAQNAATGMVVFHVSGRRGAADIHAFQRPNGLQFEMELAGGETVELEPLVALGSN
;
A
#
# COMPACT_ATOMS: atom_id res chain seq x y z
N MET A 1 54.92 -35.26 0.81
CA MET A 1 54.46 -34.32 -0.23
C MET A 1 52.95 -34.44 -0.31
N LEU A 2 52.23 -33.53 0.38
CA LEU A 2 51.46 -32.40 -0.19
C LEU A 2 50.19 -32.88 -0.92
N LEU A 3 49.00 -32.78 -0.27
CA LEU A 3 47.97 -31.71 -0.42
C LEU A 3 47.31 -31.74 -1.83
N SER A 4 45.99 -31.70 -2.05
CA SER A 4 44.84 -31.30 -1.23
C SER A 4 43.53 -31.87 -1.80
N LEU A 5 42.57 -32.05 -0.89
CA LEU A 5 41.13 -32.19 -1.09
C LEU A 5 40.58 -31.14 -2.09
N VAL A 6 39.86 -31.57 -3.12
CA VAL A 6 38.91 -30.71 -3.84
C VAL A 6 37.52 -31.01 -3.28
N VAL A 7 37.06 -30.13 -2.39
CA VAL A 7 35.66 -30.07 -1.95
C VAL A 7 34.87 -29.42 -3.10
N ALA A 8 34.21 -30.24 -3.90
CA ALA A 8 33.23 -29.79 -4.87
C ALA A 8 31.84 -30.27 -4.45
N GLY A 9 30.92 -29.33 -4.25
CA GLY A 9 29.49 -29.65 -4.14
C GLY A 9 28.82 -29.20 -2.85
N GLY A 10 28.87 -27.90 -2.55
CA GLY A 10 28.02 -27.32 -1.52
C GLY A 10 27.77 -25.84 -1.79
N LEU A 11 26.49 -25.46 -1.81
CA LEU A 11 26.00 -24.09 -1.59
C LEU A 11 26.09 -23.11 -2.77
N ALA A 12 25.17 -23.21 -3.73
CA ALA A 12 24.82 -22.06 -4.59
C ALA A 12 23.40 -22.15 -5.17
N TRP A 13 22.38 -22.46 -4.36
CA TRP A 13 20.96 -22.46 -4.82
C TRP A 13 20.01 -21.60 -3.97
N GLY A 14 20.52 -20.79 -3.04
CA GLY A 14 19.69 -19.95 -2.15
C GLY A 14 19.59 -18.46 -2.52
N GLY A 15 20.47 -17.95 -3.38
CA GLY A 15 20.64 -16.49 -3.58
C GLY A 15 19.70 -15.84 -4.60
N PHE A 16 19.09 -16.60 -5.51
CA PHE A 16 18.35 -16.04 -6.65
C PHE A 16 16.86 -15.81 -6.40
N ILE A 17 16.27 -16.46 -5.38
CA ILE A 17 14.84 -16.29 -5.05
C ILE A 17 14.61 -15.06 -4.14
N ALA A 18 15.60 -14.68 -3.33
CA ALA A 18 15.46 -13.58 -2.36
C ALA A 18 15.39 -12.18 -3.01
N ALA A 19 16.08 -11.97 -4.14
CA ALA A 19 16.16 -10.66 -4.78
C ALA A 19 14.82 -10.18 -5.39
N ARG A 20 13.92 -11.11 -5.78
CA ARG A 20 12.61 -10.75 -6.35
C ARG A 20 11.65 -10.25 -5.28
N GLN A 21 11.65 -10.86 -4.09
CA GLN A 21 10.75 -10.46 -3.00
C GLN A 21 11.10 -9.11 -2.36
N ILE A 22 12.40 -8.75 -2.33
CA ILE A 22 12.84 -7.49 -1.71
C ILE A 22 12.38 -6.26 -2.50
N LYS A 23 12.27 -6.36 -3.83
CA LYS A 23 11.83 -5.26 -4.69
C LYS A 23 10.33 -4.97 -4.55
N GLU A 24 9.54 -6.02 -4.38
CA GLU A 24 8.08 -5.97 -4.34
C GLU A 24 7.53 -5.55 -2.96
N LYS A 25 8.22 -5.91 -1.88
CA LYS A 25 7.85 -5.48 -0.52
C LYS A 25 8.13 -3.98 -0.31
N ARG A 26 9.33 -3.54 -0.71
CA ARG A 26 9.74 -2.12 -0.60
C ARG A 26 8.86 -1.20 -1.44
N SER A 27 8.37 -1.66 -2.60
CA SER A 27 7.44 -0.89 -3.43
C SER A 27 6.08 -0.69 -2.78
N ARG A 28 5.59 -1.67 -2.00
CA ARG A 28 4.30 -1.57 -1.29
C ARG A 28 4.38 -0.63 -0.08
N GLU A 29 5.43 -0.77 0.72
CA GLU A 29 5.68 0.13 1.87
C GLU A 29 5.78 1.59 1.41
N PHE A 30 6.45 1.84 0.27
CA PHE A 30 6.55 3.17 -0.30
C PHE A 30 5.21 3.73 -0.78
N LEU A 31 4.39 2.91 -1.47
CA LEU A 31 3.05 3.31 -1.89
C LEU A 31 2.14 3.60 -0.71
N GLN A 32 2.18 2.74 0.31
CA GLN A 32 1.40 2.92 1.53
C GLN A 32 1.80 4.21 2.27
N GLN A 33 3.10 4.50 2.36
CA GLN A 33 3.57 5.74 2.97
C GLN A 33 3.18 6.99 2.17
N ALA A 34 3.24 6.93 0.83
CA ALA A 34 2.79 8.02 -0.02
C ALA A 34 1.28 8.26 0.11
N ILE A 35 0.48 7.19 0.15
CA ILE A 35 -0.97 7.26 0.38
C ILE A 35 -1.25 7.83 1.76
N GLN A 36 -0.60 7.33 2.82
CA GLN A 36 -0.77 7.85 4.18
C GLN A 36 -0.45 9.34 4.27
N THR A 37 0.65 9.77 3.65
CA THR A 37 1.05 11.19 3.65
C THR A 37 0.01 12.04 2.92
N HIS A 38 -0.41 11.61 1.73
CA HIS A 38 -1.45 12.29 0.95
C HIS A 38 -2.79 12.38 1.69
N LEU A 39 -3.21 11.29 2.34
CA LEU A 39 -4.43 11.25 3.14
C LEU A 39 -4.31 12.17 4.37
N GLN A 40 -3.15 12.22 5.02
CA GLN A 40 -2.93 13.05 6.21
C GLN A 40 -3.05 14.56 5.92
N ASP A 41 -2.73 14.97 4.69
CA ASP A 41 -2.82 16.36 4.21
C ASP A 41 -4.25 16.78 3.83
N GLN A 42 -5.23 15.86 3.84
CA GLN A 42 -6.61 16.14 3.43
C GLN A 42 -7.48 16.61 4.59
N SER A 43 -8.21 17.72 4.39
CA SER A 43 -9.12 18.28 5.41
C SER A 43 -10.13 17.24 5.93
N PRO A 44 -10.85 16.50 5.06
CA PRO A 44 -11.85 15.53 5.55
C PRO A 44 -11.24 14.41 6.40
N VAL A 45 -10.06 13.92 6.05
CA VAL A 45 -9.36 12.89 6.83
C VAL A 45 -8.99 13.45 8.22
N SER A 46 -8.45 14.67 8.28
CA SER A 46 -8.12 15.30 9.57
C SER A 46 -9.35 15.62 10.44
N GLU A 47 -10.49 15.91 9.80
CA GLU A 47 -11.76 16.21 10.46
C GLU A 47 -12.43 14.98 11.04
N HIS A 48 -12.42 13.85 10.33
CA HIS A 48 -13.12 12.63 10.74
C HIS A 48 -12.21 11.61 11.44
N ILE A 49 -10.95 11.49 11.02
CA ILE A 49 -9.99 10.47 11.49
C ILE A 49 -8.95 11.08 12.42
N GLY A 50 -8.55 12.32 12.14
CA GLY A 50 -7.49 13.01 12.88
C GLY A 50 -6.09 12.65 12.36
N ALA A 51 -5.13 12.49 13.29
CA ALA A 51 -3.83 11.94 12.93
C ALA A 51 -3.97 10.44 12.65
N ILE A 52 -3.56 9.99 11.48
CA ILE A 52 -3.59 8.58 11.07
C ILE A 52 -2.57 7.82 11.92
N GLU A 53 -3.05 6.85 12.68
CA GLU A 53 -2.22 5.99 13.53
C GLU A 53 -1.97 4.62 12.87
N ALA A 54 -2.94 4.12 12.11
CA ALA A 54 -2.80 2.91 11.30
C ALA A 54 -3.49 3.06 9.95
N LEU A 55 -2.86 2.47 8.93
CA LEU A 55 -3.36 2.32 7.57
C LEU A 55 -3.09 0.88 7.18
N GLU A 56 -4.16 0.09 7.02
CA GLU A 56 -4.08 -1.34 6.75
C GLU A 56 -4.79 -1.66 5.43
N LEU A 57 -4.21 -2.54 4.62
CA LEU A 57 -4.85 -3.02 3.41
C LEU A 57 -5.87 -4.10 3.79
N ASP A 58 -7.14 -3.88 3.47
CA ASP A 58 -8.14 -4.95 3.56
C ASP A 58 -8.00 -5.85 2.33
N GLU A 59 -7.19 -6.90 2.46
CA GLU A 59 -6.93 -7.85 1.38
C GLU A 59 -8.20 -8.60 0.95
N GLU A 60 -9.13 -8.83 1.89
CA GLU A 60 -10.37 -9.54 1.60
C GLU A 60 -11.32 -8.65 0.79
N ALA A 61 -11.60 -7.44 1.26
CA ALA A 61 -12.43 -6.47 0.54
C ALA A 61 -11.79 -6.08 -0.79
N THR A 62 -10.47 -5.93 -0.85
CA THR A 62 -9.75 -5.70 -2.11
C THR A 62 -9.90 -6.87 -3.07
N ALA A 63 -9.78 -8.11 -2.61
CA ALA A 63 -9.95 -9.29 -3.46
C ALA A 63 -11.38 -9.41 -3.99
N GLN A 64 -12.39 -9.10 -3.17
CA GLN A 64 -13.80 -9.07 -3.58
C GLN A 64 -14.05 -8.01 -4.67
N ASN A 65 -13.29 -6.91 -4.64
CA ASN A 65 -13.39 -5.81 -5.59
C ASN A 65 -12.31 -5.80 -6.68
N ALA A 66 -11.61 -6.93 -6.87
CA ALA A 66 -10.55 -7.03 -7.87
C ALA A 66 -11.04 -6.76 -9.30
N ALA A 67 -12.30 -7.11 -9.61
CA ALA A 67 -12.90 -6.87 -10.92
C ALA A 67 -13.07 -5.39 -11.28
N THR A 68 -13.21 -4.52 -10.27
CA THR A 68 -13.35 -3.06 -10.45
C THR A 68 -12.03 -2.32 -10.34
N GLY A 69 -10.94 -3.02 -9.97
CA GLY A 69 -9.65 -2.40 -9.71
C GLY A 69 -9.64 -1.49 -8.49
N MET A 70 -10.59 -1.69 -7.57
CA MET A 70 -10.68 -0.96 -6.31
C MET A 70 -9.82 -1.64 -5.24
N VAL A 71 -9.04 -0.84 -4.53
CA VAL A 71 -8.27 -1.27 -3.37
C VAL A 71 -8.87 -0.63 -2.13
N VAL A 72 -9.12 -1.44 -1.10
CA VAL A 72 -9.77 -1.00 0.14
C VAL A 72 -8.75 -0.95 1.26
N PHE A 73 -8.64 0.19 1.94
CA PHE A 73 -7.78 0.36 3.09
C PHE A 73 -8.60 0.71 4.33
N HIS A 74 -8.33 0.05 5.45
CA HIS A 74 -8.84 0.48 6.73
C HIS A 74 -7.90 1.55 7.32
N VAL A 75 -8.45 2.70 7.68
CA VAL A 75 -7.70 3.81 8.29
C VAL A 75 -8.26 4.09 9.67
N SER A 76 -7.38 4.11 10.67
CA SER A 76 -7.74 4.49 12.03
C SER A 76 -6.83 5.61 12.54
N GLY A 77 -7.42 6.52 13.30
CA GLY A 77 -6.72 7.60 13.97
C GLY A 77 -7.40 8.00 15.27
N ARG A 78 -6.88 9.06 15.88
CA ARG A 78 -7.30 9.49 17.23
C ARG A 78 -8.79 9.86 17.35
N ARG A 79 -9.46 10.20 16.25
CA ARG A 79 -10.86 10.65 16.28
C ARG A 79 -11.85 9.58 15.79
N GLY A 80 -11.37 8.55 15.10
CA GLY A 80 -12.23 7.53 14.52
C GLY A 80 -11.51 6.67 13.50
N ALA A 81 -12.30 5.85 12.80
CA ALA A 81 -11.84 5.00 11.71
C ALA A 81 -12.80 5.11 10.52
N ALA A 82 -12.27 4.82 9.34
CA ALA A 82 -12.98 4.81 8.07
C ALA A 82 -12.30 3.87 7.08
N ASP A 83 -13.07 3.45 6.09
CA ASP A 83 -12.54 2.69 4.97
C ASP A 83 -12.25 3.64 3.80
N ILE A 84 -11.09 3.50 3.19
CA ILE A 84 -10.65 4.28 2.04
C ILE A 84 -10.67 3.38 0.81
N HIS A 85 -11.50 3.74 -0.15
CA HIS A 85 -11.62 3.10 -1.44
C HIS A 85 -10.73 3.83 -2.45
N ALA A 86 -9.67 3.18 -2.89
CA ALA A 86 -8.76 3.71 -3.89
C ALA A 86 -9.07 3.11 -5.27
N PHE A 87 -9.41 3.95 -6.23
CA PHE A 87 -9.72 3.56 -7.60
C PHE A 87 -8.58 3.96 -8.53
N GLN A 88 -8.09 3.01 -9.31
CA GLN A 88 -7.14 3.32 -10.37
C GLN A 88 -7.86 4.04 -11.52
N ARG A 89 -7.46 5.29 -11.77
CA ARG A 89 -7.94 6.12 -12.89
C ARG A 89 -6.79 6.35 -13.89
N PRO A 90 -7.08 6.74 -15.14
CA PRO A 90 -6.04 7.03 -16.13
C PRO A 90 -5.01 8.09 -15.68
N ASN A 91 -5.41 9.01 -14.79
CA ASN A 91 -4.60 10.15 -14.36
C ASN A 91 -4.01 10.00 -12.95
N GLY A 92 -4.24 8.88 -12.26
CA GLY A 92 -3.79 8.69 -10.88
C GLY A 92 -4.71 7.80 -10.06
N LEU A 93 -4.63 7.91 -8.73
CA LEU A 93 -5.52 7.23 -7.79
C LEU A 93 -6.58 8.22 -7.30
N GLN A 94 -7.85 7.88 -7.50
CA GLN A 94 -8.96 8.58 -6.86
C GLN A 94 -9.29 7.88 -5.55
N PHE A 95 -9.61 8.65 -4.51
CA PHE A 95 -9.91 8.10 -3.20
C PHE A 95 -11.31 8.53 -2.76
N GLU A 96 -12.05 7.59 -2.20
CA GLU A 96 -13.33 7.83 -1.54
C GLU A 96 -13.21 7.29 -0.11
N MET A 97 -13.64 8.07 0.88
CA MET A 97 -13.62 7.71 2.29
C MET A 97 -15.03 7.37 2.75
N GLU A 98 -15.25 6.14 3.20
CA GLU A 98 -16.49 5.69 3.80
C GLU A 98 -16.38 5.75 5.33
N LEU A 99 -17.18 6.63 5.94
CA LEU A 99 -17.26 6.80 7.39
C LEU A 99 -18.17 5.73 8.01
N ALA A 100 -18.03 5.49 9.32
CA ALA A 100 -18.81 4.51 10.10
C ALA A 100 -20.35 4.71 10.12
N GLY A 101 -20.87 5.71 9.40
CA GLY A 101 -22.30 5.93 9.16
C GLY A 101 -22.77 5.63 7.72
N GLY A 102 -21.90 5.09 6.86
CA GLY A 102 -22.15 4.90 5.42
C GLY A 102 -22.10 6.20 4.61
N GLU A 103 -21.58 7.28 5.21
CA GLU A 103 -21.33 8.53 4.50
C GLU A 103 -20.03 8.41 3.71
N THR A 104 -20.10 8.66 2.41
CA THR A 104 -18.94 8.65 1.51
C THR A 104 -18.48 10.08 1.22
N VAL A 105 -17.20 10.34 1.46
CA VAL A 105 -16.54 11.61 1.19
C VAL A 105 -15.49 11.41 0.11
N GLU A 106 -15.63 12.13 -1.01
CA GLU A 106 -14.61 12.11 -2.06
C GLU A 106 -13.38 12.90 -1.62
N LEU A 107 -12.21 12.32 -1.84
CA LEU A 107 -10.91 12.90 -1.48
C LEU A 107 -10.14 13.32 -2.74
N GLU A 108 -9.24 14.29 -2.58
CA GLU A 108 -8.39 14.73 -3.69
C GLU A 108 -7.57 13.56 -4.24
N PRO A 109 -7.47 13.41 -5.58
CA PRO A 109 -6.75 12.30 -6.18
C PRO A 109 -5.24 12.43 -5.98
N LEU A 110 -4.56 11.30 -5.79
CA LEU A 110 -3.10 11.24 -5.89
C LEU A 110 -2.73 11.10 -7.37
N VAL A 111 -2.40 12.24 -7.97
CA VAL A 111 -1.89 12.28 -9.34
C VAL A 111 -0.49 11.70 -9.37
N ALA A 112 -0.23 10.77 -10.28
CA ALA A 112 1.13 10.31 -10.53
C ALA A 112 1.95 11.50 -11.05
N LEU A 113 2.82 12.07 -10.20
CA LEU A 113 3.79 13.07 -10.62
C LEU A 113 4.77 12.41 -11.60
N GLY A 114 4.43 12.38 -12.89
CA GLY A 114 5.28 11.77 -13.91
C GLY A 114 4.63 11.52 -15.27
N SER A 115 4.44 12.59 -16.06
CA SER A 115 4.70 12.60 -17.51
C SER A 115 4.81 14.05 -17.97
N ASN A 116 6.03 14.60 -17.86
CA ASN A 116 6.51 15.66 -18.73
C ASN A 116 7.85 15.19 -19.30
#